data_AF-Q82C25-F1
#
_entry.id   AF-Q82C25-F1
#
_cell.length_a   1.000
_cell.length_b   1.000
_cell.length_c   1.000
_cell.angle_alpha   90.00
_cell.angle_beta   90.00
_cell.angle_gamma   90.00
#
_symmetry.space_group_name_H-M   'P 1'
#
loop_
_entity.id
_entity.type
_entity.pdbx_description
1 polymer ?
#
loop_
_entity_poly.entity_id
_entity_poly.type
_entity_poly.pdbx_seq_one_letter_code
_entity_poly.pdbx_strand_id
1 'polypeptide(L)' 'MDYAAMYRQAMADGSTDYAHTIVVSATQAAEAGGVSPEELRDLVNEIKAHEEG' A
#
# COMPACT_ATOMS: atom_id res chain seq x y z
N MET A 1 -6.41 -8.95 0.78
CA MET A 1 -6.84 -7.70 1.47
C MET A 1 -6.26 -6.58 0.63
N ASP A 2 -7.07 -5.65 0.13
CA ASP A 2 -6.60 -4.73 -0.91
C ASP A 2 -5.84 -3.53 -0.31
N TYR A 3 -4.56 -3.75 -0.02
CA TYR A 3 -3.68 -2.71 0.50
C TYR A 3 -3.48 -1.56 -0.51
N ALA A 4 -3.57 -1.81 -1.81
CA ALA A 4 -3.44 -0.78 -2.85
C ALA A 4 -4.63 0.18 -2.81
N ALA A 5 -5.87 -0.34 -2.73
CA ALA A 5 -7.07 0.49 -2.57
C ALA A 5 -7.04 1.30 -1.27
N MET A 6 -6.62 0.68 -0.17
CA MET A 6 -6.48 1.37 1.13
C MET A 6 -5.45 2.50 1.06
N TYR A 7 -4.30 2.25 0.44
CA TYR A 7 -3.24 3.25 0.27
C TYR A 7 -3.73 4.43 -0.57
N ARG A 8 -4.37 4.14 -1.72
CA ARG A 8 -4.90 5.17 -2.61
C ARG A 8 -5.92 6.06 -1.90
N GLN A 9 -6.80 5.48 -1.09
CA GLN A 9 -7.76 6.25 -0.30
C GLN A 9 -7.06 7.09 0.77
N ALA A 10 -6.10 6.51 1.51
CA ALA A 10 -5.35 7.26 2.52
C ALA A 10 -4.61 8.47 1.92
N MET A 11 -4.03 8.33 0.73
CA MET A 11 -3.40 9.44 0.01
C MET A 11 -4.41 10.47 -0.49
N ALA A 12 -5.57 10.03 -1.00
CA ALA A 12 -6.65 10.93 -1.42
C ALA A 12 -7.22 11.75 -0.24
N ASP A 13 -7.25 11.15 0.95
CA ASP A 13 -7.68 11.78 2.19
C ASP A 13 -6.58 12.65 2.85
N GLY A 14 -5.40 12.75 2.23
CA GLY A 14 -4.23 13.47 2.78
C GLY A 14 -3.67 12.86 4.07
N SER A 15 -4.04 11.61 4.37
CA SER A 15 -3.69 10.90 5.60
C SER A 15 -2.38 10.12 5.43
N THR A 16 -1.26 10.84 5.31
CA THR A 16 0.07 10.26 5.02
C THR A 16 0.55 9.26 6.08
N ASP A 17 0.28 9.52 7.36
CA ASP A 17 0.65 8.61 8.46
C ASP A 17 -0.08 7.26 8.35
N TYR A 18 -1.35 7.32 7.92
CA TYR A 18 -2.15 6.11 7.69
C TYR A 18 -1.69 5.36 6.44
N ALA A 19 -1.37 6.08 5.37
CA ALA A 19 -0.78 5.48 4.17
C ALA A 19 0.53 4.75 4.48
N HIS A 20 1.41 5.33 5.30
CA HIS A 20 2.63 4.66 5.75
C HIS A 20 2.33 3.40 6.57
N THR A 21 1.33 3.45 7.45
CA THR A 21 0.88 2.28 8.23
C THR A 21 0.38 1.14 7.32
N ILE A 22 -0.31 1.47 6.23
CA ILE A 22 -0.78 0.49 5.24
C ILE A 22 0.42 -0.21 4.57
N VAL A 23 1.44 0.54 4.17
CA VAL A 23 2.66 -0.01 3.56
C VAL A 23 3.40 -0.95 4.51
N VAL A 24 3.56 -0.55 5.77
CA VAL A 24 4.20 -1.37 6.81
C VAL A 24 3.39 -2.65 7.08
N SER A 25 2.07 -2.55 7.11
CA SER A 25 1.18 -3.70 7.32
C SER A 25 1.20 -4.68 6.14
N ALA A 26 1.19 -4.16 4.91
CA ALA A 26 1.29 -4.96 3.69
C ALA A 26 2.63 -5.72 3.64
N THR A 27 3.72 -5.08 4.07
CA THR A 27 5.06 -5.69 4.12
C THR A 27 5.11 -6.85 5.11
N GLN A 28 4.62 -6.64 6.34
CA GLN A 28 4.56 -7.71 7.35
C GLN A 28 3.65 -8.87 6.92
N ALA A 29 2.51 -8.55 6.30
CA ALA A 29 1.61 -9.57 5.78
C ALA A 29 2.23 -10.33 4.59
N ALA A 30 3.07 -9.68 3.77
CA ALA A 30 3.87 -10.34 2.73
C ALA A 30 4.83 -11.37 3.31
N GLU A 31 5.59 -10.98 4.32
CA GLU A 31 6.59 -11.83 4.99
C GLU A 31 5.93 -13.05 5.65
N ALA A 32 4.71 -12.89 6.15
CA ALA A 32 3.91 -13.99 6.71
C ALA A 32 3.19 -14.84 5.64
N GLY A 33 3.30 -14.51 4.35
CA GLY A 33 2.57 -15.19 3.27
C GLY A 33 1.06 -14.90 3.24
N GLY A 34 0.61 -13.86 3.95
CA GLY A 34 -0.78 -13.42 4.02
C GLY A 34 -1.21 -12.50 2.86
N VAL A 35 -0.27 -12.16 1.95
CA VAL A 35 -0.51 -11.32 0.77
C VAL A 35 0.18 -11.95 -0.43
N SER A 36 -0.49 -11.91 -1.57
CA SER A 36 0.09 -12.40 -2.83
C SER A 36 1.16 -11.42 -3.37
N PRO A 37 2.16 -11.91 -4.13
CA PRO A 37 3.13 -11.04 -4.79
C PRO A 37 2.49 -10.00 -5.73
N GLU A 38 1.34 -10.33 -6.32
CA GLU A 38 0.57 -9.44 -7.19
C GLU A 38 -0.02 -8.26 -6.40
N GLU A 39 -0.67 -8.52 -5.26
CA GLU A 39 -1.20 -7.47 -4.38
C GLU A 39 -0.10 -6.50 -3.88
N LEU A 40 1.11 -6.99 -3.57
CA LEU A 40 2.24 -6.11 -3.24
C LEU A 40 2.69 -5.27 -4.42
N ARG A 41 2.72 -5.87 -5.61
CA ARG A 41 3.17 -5.19 -6.82
C ARG A 41 2.22 -4.04 -7.17
N ASP A 42 0.92 -4.24 -6.99
CA ASP A 42 -0.09 -3.21 -7.17
C ASP A 42 0.09 -2.07 -6.16
N LEU A 43 0.30 -2.38 -4.87
CA LEU A 43 0.60 -1.37 -3.86
C LEU A 43 1.87 -0.57 -4.21
N VAL A 44 2.94 -1.24 -4.64
CA VAL A 44 4.19 -0.57 -5.04
C VAL A 44 3.98 0.35 -6.24
N ASN A 45 3.13 -0.04 -7.20
CA ASN A 45 2.82 0.80 -8.35
C ASN A 45 2.07 2.08 -7.92
N GLU A 46 1.13 1.96 -6.97
CA GLU A 46 0.41 3.14 -6.42
C GLU A 46 1.35 4.10 -5.69
N ILE A 47 2.29 3.58 -4.90
CA ILE A 47 3.30 4.40 -4.20
C ILE A 47 4.13 5.19 -5.22
N LYS A 48 4.65 4.51 -6.25
CA LYS A 48 5.45 5.16 -7.30
C LYS A 48 4.67 6.21 -8.07
N ALA A 49 3.43 5.89 -8.44
CA ALA A 49 2.57 6.84 -9.14
C ALA A 49 2.28 8.10 -8.30
N HIS A 50 2.30 7.99 -6.97
CA HIS A 50 2.15 9.13 -6.09
C HIS A 50 3.45 9.95 -5.94
N GLU A 51 4.62 9.31 -5.89
CA GLU A 51 5.92 10.02 -5.78
C GLU A 51 6.32 10.78 -7.06
N GLU A 52 5.82 10.35 -8.22
CA GLU A 52 6.08 10.97 -9.52
C GLU A 52 5.05 12.07 -9.90
N GLY A 53 4.02 12.29 -9.08
CA GLY A 53 2.87 13.15 -9.34
C GLY A 53 2.94 14.57 -8.77
#